data_AF-A0A315S1C7-F1
#
_entry.id   AF-A0A315S1C7-F1
#
_cell.length_a   1.000
_cell.length_b   1.000
_cell.length_c   1.000
_cell.angle_alpha   90.00
_cell.angle_beta   90.00
_cell.angle_gamma   90.00
#
_symmetry.space_group_name_H-M   'P 1'
#
loop_
_entity.id
_entity.type
_entity.pdbx_description
1 polymer ?
#
loop_
_entity_poly.entity_id
_entity_poly.type
_entity_poly.pdbx_seq_one_letter_code
_entity_poly.pdbx_strand_id
1 'polypeptide(L)'
;MSRNTDDRRALAAIESERMEDQIAYYRKPFMVLWAAVQEASSELEEDYGLSSDVSQLWVAERLRQVSDSLVDRLAEKAVQHGTSKSNVARAADSDPTNAMRRFPRLRPGAVRTRLLIDEVLDSLE
;
A
#
# COMPACT_ATOMS: atom_id res chain seq x y z
N MET A 1 5.76 -31.47 -4.89
CA MET A 1 6.68 -30.66 -5.73
C MET A 1 7.24 -29.55 -4.85
N SER A 2 8.40 -28.98 -5.18
CA SER A 2 8.97 -27.87 -4.40
C SER A 2 8.20 -26.59 -4.69
N ARG A 3 7.98 -25.73 -3.68
CA ARG A 3 7.32 -24.42 -3.83
C ARG A 3 7.92 -23.59 -4.97
N ASN A 4 9.25 -23.68 -5.14
CA ASN A 4 9.98 -23.01 -6.21
C ASN A 4 9.62 -23.52 -7.63
N THR A 5 9.25 -24.80 -7.76
CA THR A 5 8.78 -25.37 -9.02
C THR A 5 7.36 -24.91 -9.36
N ASP A 6 6.51 -24.81 -8.34
CA ASP A 6 5.13 -24.35 -8.50
C ASP A 6 5.09 -22.85 -8.82
N ASP A 7 5.90 -22.04 -8.12
CA ASP A 7 6.06 -20.61 -8.38
C ASP A 7 6.53 -20.34 -9.83
N ARG A 8 7.52 -21.09 -10.33
CA ARG A 8 7.99 -20.95 -11.72
C ARG A 8 6.92 -21.31 -12.75
N ARG A 9 6.13 -22.35 -12.48
CA ARG A 9 5.04 -22.75 -13.38
C ARG A 9 3.94 -21.70 -13.41
N ALA A 10 3.60 -21.13 -12.27
CA ALA A 10 2.62 -20.04 -12.18
C ALA A 10 3.09 -18.79 -12.93
N LEU A 11 4.36 -18.41 -12.77
CA LEU A 11 4.93 -17.26 -13.49
C LEU A 11 4.95 -17.49 -15.01
N ALA A 12 5.38 -18.66 -15.47
CA ALA A 12 5.38 -19.00 -16.89
C ALA A 12 3.97 -19.01 -17.50
N ALA A 13 2.97 -19.42 -16.72
CA ALA A 13 1.57 -19.34 -17.14
C ALA A 13 1.13 -17.90 -17.35
N ILE A 14 1.41 -17.01 -16.38
CA ILE A 14 1.08 -15.57 -16.48
C ILE A 14 1.78 -14.92 -17.68
N GLU A 15 3.07 -15.21 -17.89
CA GLU A 15 3.84 -14.69 -19.03
C GLU A 15 3.25 -15.13 -20.39
N SER A 16 2.63 -16.31 -20.45
CA SER A 16 2.02 -16.85 -21.66
C SER A 16 0.61 -16.30 -21.97
N GLU A 17 -0.01 -15.59 -21.04
CA GLU A 17 -1.32 -14.99 -21.24
C GLU A 17 -1.30 -13.84 -22.26
N ARG A 18 -2.47 -13.52 -22.84
CA ARG A 18 -2.59 -12.36 -23.72
C ARG A 18 -2.37 -11.08 -22.92
N MET A 19 -1.80 -10.06 -23.57
CA MET A 19 -1.62 -8.73 -22.98
C MET A 19 -2.92 -8.17 -22.36
N GLU A 20 -4.07 -8.43 -22.99
CA GLU A 20 -5.38 -8.01 -22.50
C GLU A 20 -5.74 -8.64 -21.15
N ASP A 21 -5.43 -9.93 -20.98
CA ASP A 21 -5.68 -10.68 -19.74
C ASP A 21 -4.71 -10.23 -18.65
N GLN A 22 -3.44 -10.00 -19.01
CA GLN A 22 -2.43 -9.44 -18.10
C GLN A 22 -2.85 -8.05 -17.60
N ILE A 23 -3.34 -7.17 -18.49
CA ILE A 23 -3.87 -5.85 -18.11
C ILE A 23 -5.10 -5.99 -17.21
N ALA A 24 -5.95 -6.99 -17.43
CA ALA A 24 -7.15 -7.22 -16.62
C ALA A 24 -6.80 -7.55 -15.16
N TYR A 25 -5.66 -8.20 -14.88
CA TYR A 25 -5.19 -8.43 -13.50
C TYR A 25 -4.95 -7.14 -12.73
N TYR A 26 -4.50 -6.08 -13.39
CA TYR A 26 -4.34 -4.77 -12.77
C TYR A 26 -5.65 -4.01 -12.72
N ARG A 27 -6.42 -4.02 -13.81
CA ARG A 27 -7.67 -3.24 -13.92
C ARG A 27 -8.73 -3.64 -12.89
N LYS A 28 -8.92 -4.94 -12.66
CA LYS A 28 -9.97 -5.44 -11.76
C LYS A 28 -9.80 -4.92 -10.32
N PRO A 29 -8.64 -5.04 -9.66
CA PRO A 29 -8.40 -4.42 -8.35
C PRO A 29 -8.68 -2.92 -8.32
N PHE A 30 -8.25 -2.16 -9.34
CA PHE A 30 -8.53 -0.72 -9.39
C PHE A 30 -10.02 -0.40 -9.47
N MET A 31 -10.79 -1.17 -10.26
CA MET A 31 -12.24 -1.00 -10.33
C MET A 31 -12.92 -1.30 -8.99
N VAL A 32 -12.48 -2.34 -8.28
CA VAL A 32 -12.99 -2.68 -6.95
C VAL A 32 -12.67 -1.58 -5.94
N LEU A 33 -11.42 -1.09 -5.94
CA LEU A 33 -11.02 0.03 -5.08
C LEU A 33 -11.83 1.28 -5.39
N TRP A 34 -12.03 1.59 -6.67
CA TRP A 34 -12.83 2.73 -7.11
C TRP A 34 -14.28 2.62 -6.62
N ALA A 35 -14.91 1.45 -6.77
CA ALA A 35 -16.26 1.21 -6.28
C ALA A 35 -16.35 1.38 -4.75
N ALA A 36 -15.37 0.89 -3.99
CA ALA A 36 -15.32 1.08 -2.54
C ALA A 36 -15.17 2.55 -2.14
N VAL A 37 -14.40 3.35 -2.89
CA VAL A 37 -14.28 4.80 -2.68
C VAL A 37 -15.63 5.49 -2.92
N GLN A 38 -16.33 5.14 -3.99
CA GLN A 38 -17.63 5.70 -4.31
C GLN A 38 -18.66 5.39 -3.21
N GLU A 39 -18.73 4.14 -2.77
CA GLU A 39 -19.64 3.72 -1.69
C GLU A 39 -19.39 4.51 -0.40
N ALA A 40 -18.13 4.52 0.07
CA ALA A 40 -17.76 5.25 1.30
C ALA A 40 -17.95 6.77 1.16
N SER A 41 -17.90 7.30 -0.07
CA SER A 41 -18.17 8.72 -0.33
C SER A 41 -19.67 9.02 -0.26
N SER A 42 -20.51 8.12 -0.79
CA SER A 42 -21.97 8.24 -0.74
C SER A 42 -22.48 8.30 0.70
N GLU A 43 -21.95 7.45 1.59
CA GLU A 43 -22.27 7.49 3.03
C GLU A 43 -21.99 8.89 3.63
N LEU A 44 -20.88 9.53 3.25
CA LEU A 44 -20.53 10.87 3.73
C LEU A 44 -21.42 11.98 3.15
N GLU A 45 -21.83 11.84 1.88
CA GLU A 45 -22.79 12.76 1.26
C GLU A 45 -24.13 12.70 2.01
N GLU A 46 -24.61 11.50 2.34
CA GLU A 46 -25.87 11.28 3.04
C GLU A 46 -25.82 11.75 4.50
N ASP A 47 -24.77 11.37 5.24
CA ASP A 47 -24.67 11.65 6.68
C ASP A 47 -24.35 13.12 6.98
N TYR A 48 -23.56 13.77 6.13
CA TYR A 48 -23.00 15.10 6.41
C TYR A 48 -23.43 16.18 5.41
N GLY A 49 -24.22 15.83 4.37
CA GLY A 49 -24.69 16.78 3.36
C GLY A 49 -23.55 17.40 2.53
N LEU A 50 -22.44 16.69 2.40
CA LEU A 50 -21.27 17.12 1.63
C LEU A 50 -21.53 16.98 0.12
N SER A 51 -20.79 17.75 -0.69
CA SER A 51 -20.79 17.53 -2.14
C SER A 51 -19.97 16.28 -2.48
N SER A 52 -20.29 15.63 -3.60
CA SER A 52 -19.58 14.43 -4.05
C SER A 52 -18.08 14.63 -4.20
N ASP A 53 -17.65 15.77 -4.74
CA ASP A 53 -16.22 16.10 -4.87
C ASP A 53 -15.50 16.13 -3.51
N VAL A 54 -16.15 16.68 -2.47
CA VAL A 54 -15.56 16.79 -1.13
C VAL A 54 -15.55 15.44 -0.43
N SER A 55 -16.62 14.65 -0.56
CA SER A 55 -16.68 13.30 0.01
C SER A 55 -15.63 12.37 -0.61
N GLN A 56 -15.50 12.37 -1.93
CA GLN A 56 -14.48 11.58 -2.63
C GLN A 56 -13.06 12.02 -2.26
N LEU A 57 -12.81 13.34 -2.17
CA LEU A 57 -11.51 13.86 -1.75
C LEU A 57 -11.18 13.43 -0.31
N TRP A 58 -12.16 13.43 0.59
CA TRP A 58 -11.98 12.98 1.96
C TRP A 58 -11.60 11.50 2.04
N VAL A 59 -12.35 10.63 1.36
CA VAL A 59 -12.06 9.18 1.32
C VAL A 59 -10.69 8.93 0.70
N ALA A 60 -10.34 9.62 -0.39
CA ALA A 60 -9.02 9.53 -1.01
C ALA A 60 -7.89 9.95 -0.06
N GLU A 61 -8.07 11.01 0.73
CA GLU A 61 -7.11 11.44 1.74
C GLU A 61 -6.96 10.42 2.86
N ARG A 62 -8.06 9.79 3.32
CA ARG A 62 -7.99 8.69 4.30
C ARG A 62 -7.19 7.49 3.75
N LEU A 63 -7.44 7.09 2.50
CA LEU A 63 -6.69 6.02 1.85
C LEU A 63 -5.21 6.36 1.70
N ARG A 64 -4.88 7.61 1.35
CA ARG A 64 -3.50 8.09 1.28
C ARG A 64 -2.80 7.97 2.63
N GLN A 65 -3.44 8.41 3.71
CA GLN A 65 -2.87 8.33 5.06
C GLN A 65 -2.61 6.89 5.51
N VAL A 66 -3.56 5.98 5.27
CA VAL A 66 -3.38 4.55 5.59
C VAL A 66 -2.24 3.96 4.76
N SER A 67 -2.18 4.28 3.46
CA SER A 67 -1.14 3.79 2.55
C SER A 67 0.24 4.29 2.94
N ASP A 68 0.38 5.59 3.23
CA ASP A 68 1.66 6.17 3.68
C ASP A 68 2.12 5.52 5.01
N SER A 69 1.21 5.29 5.95
CA SER A 69 1.52 4.61 7.21
C SER A 69 1.91 3.15 7.01
N LEU A 70 1.23 2.43 6.10
CA LEU A 70 1.55 1.05 5.74
C LEU A 70 2.98 0.96 5.20
N VAL A 71 3.32 1.79 4.20
CA VAL A 71 4.65 1.78 3.59
C VAL A 71 5.73 2.15 4.62
N ASP A 72 5.49 3.17 5.45
CA ASP A 72 6.44 3.59 6.49
C ASP A 72 6.65 2.50 7.56
N ARG A 73 5.59 1.77 7.94
CA ARG A 73 5.68 0.65 8.89
C ARG A 73 6.38 -0.56 8.29
N LEU A 74 6.12 -0.89 7.02
CA LEU A 74 6.83 -1.96 6.32
C LEU A 74 8.33 -1.64 6.20
N ALA A 75 8.68 -0.39 5.90
CA ALA A 75 10.07 0.08 5.90
C ALA A 75 10.73 -0.09 7.27
N GLU A 76 10.02 0.27 8.34
CA GLU A 76 10.50 0.08 9.72
C GLU A 76 10.75 -1.40 10.04
N LYS A 77 9.78 -2.28 9.77
CA LYS A 77 9.92 -3.73 10.00
C LYS A 77 11.07 -4.33 9.19
N ALA A 78 11.20 -3.96 7.93
CA ALA A 78 12.30 -4.42 7.09
C ALA A 78 13.67 -4.09 7.71
N VAL A 79 13.82 -2.88 8.27
CA VAL A 79 15.05 -2.47 8.97
C VAL A 79 15.25 -3.24 10.28
N GLN A 80 14.17 -3.49 11.04
CA GLN A 80 14.22 -4.31 12.25
C GLN A 80 14.66 -5.75 11.97
N HIS A 81 14.29 -6.31 10.81
CA HIS A 81 14.74 -7.62 10.34
C HIS A 81 16.11 -7.60 9.63
N GLY A 82 16.87 -6.51 9.73
CA GLY A 82 18.25 -6.43 9.24
C GLY A 82 18.43 -5.86 7.83
N THR A 83 17.37 -5.40 7.16
CA THR A 83 17.50 -4.70 5.87
C THR A 83 18.12 -3.32 6.06
N SER A 84 19.10 -2.94 5.24
CA SER A 84 19.69 -1.60 5.32
C SER A 84 18.70 -0.52 4.84
N LYS A 85 18.77 0.69 5.41
CA LYS A 85 17.93 1.83 4.98
C LYS A 85 18.12 2.16 3.49
N SER A 86 19.32 1.97 2.95
CA SER A 86 19.62 2.16 1.53
C SER A 86 18.87 1.15 0.65
N ASN A 87 18.77 -0.12 1.08
CA ASN A 87 18.02 -1.13 0.34
C ASN A 87 16.51 -0.88 0.40
N VAL A 88 15.99 -0.44 1.54
CA VAL A 88 14.58 -0.02 1.68
C VAL A 88 14.27 1.16 0.75
N ALA A 89 15.14 2.16 0.70
CA ALA A 89 14.96 3.31 -0.20
C ALA A 89 14.93 2.88 -1.67
N ARG A 90 15.88 2.04 -2.09
CA ARG A 90 15.96 1.51 -3.45
C ARG A 90 14.74 0.66 -3.82
N ALA A 91 14.24 -0.16 -2.91
CA ALA A 91 13.04 -0.97 -3.13
C ALA A 91 11.77 -0.10 -3.32
N ALA A 92 11.77 1.10 -2.75
CA ALA A 92 10.68 2.07 -2.91
C ALA A 92 10.95 3.12 -3.99
N ASP A 93 11.90 2.86 -4.89
CA ASP A 93 12.33 3.77 -5.96
C ASP A 93 12.64 5.20 -5.47
N SER A 94 13.23 5.26 -4.27
CA SER A 94 13.58 6.50 -3.58
C SER A 94 15.09 6.63 -3.43
N ASP A 95 15.59 7.86 -3.55
CA ASP A 95 17.01 8.14 -3.30
C ASP A 95 17.36 7.80 -1.82
N PRO A 96 18.46 7.07 -1.56
CA PRO A 96 18.88 6.71 -0.21
C PRO A 96 19.05 7.92 0.74
N THR A 97 19.42 9.09 0.23
CA THR A 97 19.54 10.33 1.00
C THR A 97 18.17 10.88 1.44
N ASN A 98 17.11 10.54 0.69
CA ASN A 98 15.73 10.93 0.97
C ASN A 98 14.96 9.90 1.79
N ALA A 99 15.54 8.74 2.10
CA ALA A 99 14.87 7.63 2.79
C ALA A 99 14.20 8.07 4.09
N MET A 100 14.87 8.89 4.91
CA MET A 100 14.33 9.38 6.20
C MET A 100 13.25 10.46 6.03
N ARG A 101 13.22 11.15 4.89
CA ARG A 101 12.14 12.07 4.53
C ARG A 101 10.91 11.30 4.05
N ARG A 102 11.13 10.25 3.26
CA ARG A 102 10.06 9.40 2.71
C ARG A 102 9.47 8.46 3.76
N PHE A 103 10.29 7.97 4.69
CA PHE A 103 9.91 7.07 5.78
C PHE A 103 10.19 7.72 7.14
N PRO A 104 9.25 8.58 7.61
CA PRO A 104 9.35 9.23 8.91
C PRO A 104 9.71 8.29 10.07
N ARG A 105 9.20 7.05 10.11
CA ARG A 105 9.47 6.08 11.19
C ARG A 105 10.92 5.59 11.25
N LEU A 106 11.69 5.77 10.17
CA LEU A 106 13.13 5.47 10.17
C LEU A 106 13.99 6.55 10.85
N ARG A 107 13.39 7.70 11.21
CA ARG A 107 14.07 8.77 11.94
C ARG A 107 14.16 8.45 13.44
N PRO A 108 15.36 8.56 14.06
CA PRO A 108 15.50 8.45 15.50
C PRO A 108 14.59 9.45 16.21
N GLY A 109 13.80 9.00 17.19
CA GLY A 109 12.93 9.86 17.99
C GLY A 109 11.71 10.44 17.24
N ALA A 110 11.36 9.94 16.06
CA ALA A 110 10.15 10.36 15.36
C ALA A 110 8.89 10.07 16.20
N VAL A 111 7.98 11.05 16.29
CA VAL A 111 6.65 10.85 16.85
C VAL A 111 5.90 9.87 15.96
N ARG A 112 5.43 8.77 16.55
CA ARG A 112 4.72 7.70 15.85
C ARG A 112 3.23 7.88 16.09
N THR A 113 2.52 8.38 15.09
CA THR A 113 1.06 8.28 15.09
C THR A 113 0.72 6.83 14.74
N ARG A 114 0.19 6.08 15.72
CA ARG A 114 -0.28 4.71 15.49
C ARG A 114 -1.66 4.72 14.82
N LEU A 115 -1.80 3.92 13.78
CA LEU A 115 -3.07 3.65 13.10
C LEU A 115 -3.42 2.16 13.26
N LEU A 116 -4.68 1.77 13.02
CA LEU A 116 -5.09 0.35 13.11
C LEU A 116 -4.30 -0.58 12.19
N ILE A 117 -3.76 -0.06 11.09
CA ILE A 117 -2.87 -0.82 10.21
C ILE A 117 -1.60 -1.30 10.94
N ASP A 118 -1.14 -0.57 11.97
CA ASP A 118 -0.01 -1.01 12.79
C ASP A 118 -0.37 -2.28 13.58
N GLU A 119 -1.57 -2.33 14.18
CA GLU A 119 -2.06 -3.52 14.90
C GLU A 119 -2.21 -4.73 13.97
N VAL A 120 -2.74 -4.51 12.76
CA VAL A 120 -2.85 -5.56 11.73
C VAL A 120 -1.47 -6.10 11.40
N LEU A 121 -0.50 -5.23 11.11
CA LEU A 121 0.86 -5.67 10.77
C LEU A 121 1.56 -6.38 11.93
N ASP A 122 1.34 -5.94 13.18
CA ASP A 122 1.88 -6.59 14.38
C ASP A 122 1.29 -7.98 14.60
N SER A 123 0.03 -8.22 14.18
CA SER A 123 -0.59 -9.55 14.23
C SER A 123 -0.06 -10.57 13.22
N LEU A 124 0.70 -10.13 12.22
CA LEU A 124 1.27 -10.98 11.16
C LEU A 124 2.70 -11.47 11.47
N GLU A 125 3.29 -11.04 12.59
CA GLU A 125 4.58 -11.51 13.13
C GLU A 125 4.42 -12.73 14.04
#